data_AF-A0A6N2ZT69-F1
#
_entry.id   AF-A0A6N2ZT69-F1
#
_cell.length_a   1.000
_cell.length_b   1.000
_cell.length_c   1.000
_cell.angle_alpha   90.00
_cell.angle_beta   90.00
_cell.angle_gamma   90.00
#
_symmetry.space_group_name_H-M   'P 1'
#
loop_
_entity.id
_entity.type
_entity.pdbx_description
1 polymer ?
#
loop_
_entity_poly.entity_id
_entity_poly.type
_entity_poly.pdbx_seq_one_letter_code
_entity_poly.pdbx_strand_id
1 'polypeptide(L)'
;MIVVFAGFLVFLFCMYFIKKPYFTLQHIKIKRSKSLLITELSIGVIIFLYIIFAGDFRLVRFLLELIAVILFLLEMWLRVPAIESDFSLSSDEKVMLNKKAKKDFYSILPIFFIAICMFIFNYLKTLK
;
A
#
# COMPACT_ATOMS: atom_id res chain seq x y z
N MET A 1 9.79 -1.62 -25.14
CA MET A 1 10.94 -1.38 -24.24
C MET A 1 10.49 -1.01 -22.83
N ILE A 2 9.61 0.00 -22.66
CA ILE A 2 9.10 0.43 -21.34
C ILE A 2 8.39 -0.68 -20.55
N VAL A 3 7.53 -1.48 -21.21
CA VAL A 3 6.79 -2.58 -20.56
C VAL A 3 7.72 -3.65 -20.00
N VAL A 4 8.76 -4.04 -20.74
CA VAL A 4 9.75 -5.04 -20.31
C VAL A 4 10.57 -4.52 -19.14
N PHE A 5 11.01 -3.25 -19.21
CA PHE A 5 11.75 -2.61 -18.14
C PHE A 5 10.94 -2.48 -16.84
N ALA A 6 9.68 -2.04 -16.96
CA ALA A 6 8.83 -1.86 -15.80
C ALA A 6 8.40 -3.23 -15.20
N GLY A 7 8.25 -4.28 -16.02
CA GLY A 7 8.00 -5.64 -15.55
C GLY A 7 9.20 -6.21 -14.78
N PHE A 8 10.41 -5.93 -15.26
CA PHE A 8 11.65 -6.27 -14.56
C PHE A 8 11.77 -5.55 -13.20
N LEU A 9 11.37 -4.28 -13.11
CA LEU A 9 11.33 -3.55 -11.83
C LEU A 9 10.33 -4.17 -10.84
N VAL A 10 9.14 -4.56 -11.30
CA VAL A 10 8.16 -5.28 -10.46
C VAL A 10 8.74 -6.60 -9.98
N PHE A 11 9.45 -7.34 -10.85
CA PHE A 11 10.11 -8.58 -10.46
C PHE A 11 11.19 -8.36 -9.38
N LEU A 12 12.06 -7.35 -9.54
CA LEU A 12 13.05 -6.98 -8.53
C LEU A 12 12.39 -6.53 -7.22
N PHE A 13 11.28 -5.80 -7.32
CA PHE A 13 10.47 -5.41 -6.18
C PHE A 13 9.99 -6.67 -5.45
N CYS A 14 9.31 -7.61 -6.11
CA CYS A 14 8.88 -8.88 -5.50
C CYS A 14 10.02 -9.65 -4.84
N MET A 15 11.17 -9.77 -5.50
CA MET A 15 12.37 -10.44 -4.96
C MET A 15 12.89 -9.76 -3.68
N TYR A 16 12.84 -8.44 -3.60
CA TYR A 16 13.25 -7.68 -2.42
C TYR A 16 12.40 -8.03 -1.19
N PHE A 17 11.07 -8.14 -1.34
CA PHE A 17 10.17 -8.45 -0.23
C PHE A 17 10.29 -9.91 0.21
N ILE A 18 10.51 -10.85 -0.72
CA ILE A 18 10.81 -12.24 -0.39
C ILE A 18 12.09 -12.34 0.45
N LYS A 19 13.13 -11.57 0.10
CA LYS A 19 14.41 -11.56 0.83
C LYS A 19 14.36 -10.82 2.17
N LYS A 20 13.43 -9.89 2.35
CA LYS A 20 13.23 -9.12 3.60
C LYS A 20 11.78 -9.24 4.10
N PRO A 21 11.44 -10.33 4.82
CA PRO A 21 10.07 -10.58 5.27
C PRO A 21 9.67 -9.79 6.52
N TYR A 22 10.42 -8.73 6.88
CA TYR A 22 10.18 -7.92 8.05
C TYR A 22 9.98 -6.46 7.66
N PHE A 23 9.02 -5.79 8.30
CA PHE A 23 8.90 -4.34 8.27
C PHE A 23 9.36 -3.76 9.61
N THR A 24 9.78 -2.50 9.63
CA THR A 24 10.27 -1.86 10.85
C THR A 24 9.27 -0.83 11.34
N LEU A 25 8.84 -0.94 12.59
CA LEU A 25 8.00 0.05 13.26
C LEU A 25 8.66 0.40 14.59
N GLN A 26 8.97 1.69 14.83
CA GLN A 26 9.70 2.14 16.03
C GLN A 26 10.98 1.34 16.32
N HIS A 27 11.79 1.09 15.28
CA HIS A 27 13.04 0.31 15.35
C HIS A 27 12.88 -1.19 15.67
N ILE A 28 11.66 -1.68 15.86
CA ILE A 28 11.36 -3.09 16.07
C ILE A 28 11.01 -3.72 14.71
N LYS A 29 11.64 -4.86 14.41
CA LYS A 29 11.35 -5.64 13.21
C LYS A 29 10.17 -6.55 13.49
N ILE A 30 9.10 -6.37 12.72
CA ILE A 30 7.87 -7.17 12.82
C ILE A 30 7.79 -8.04 11.58
N LYS A 31 7.47 -9.32 11.75
CA LYS A 31 7.30 -10.25 10.64
C LYS A 31 6.08 -9.84 9.82
N ARG A 32 6.23 -9.75 8.51
CA ARG A 32 5.10 -9.49 7.60
C ARG A 32 4.12 -10.65 7.63
N SER A 33 2.84 -10.33 7.70
CA SER A 33 1.78 -11.30 7.44
C SER A 33 1.69 -11.58 5.93
N LYS A 34 1.12 -12.73 5.56
CA LYS A 34 0.88 -13.09 4.15
C LYS A 34 -0.02 -12.06 3.46
N SER A 35 -1.02 -11.54 4.17
CA SER A 35 -1.94 -10.51 3.65
C SER A 35 -1.21 -9.20 3.36
N LEU A 36 -0.33 -8.76 4.26
CA LEU A 36 0.43 -7.52 4.07
C LEU A 36 1.39 -7.61 2.87
N LEU A 37 2.02 -8.77 2.68
CA LEU A 37 2.86 -9.03 1.50
C LEU A 37 2.05 -8.97 0.19
N ILE A 38 0.86 -9.55 0.16
CA ILE A 38 -0.02 -9.52 -1.01
C ILE A 38 -0.43 -8.08 -1.33
N THR A 39 -0.77 -7.27 -0.32
CA THR A 39 -1.14 -5.87 -0.54
C THR A 39 0.02 -5.00 -1.03
N GLU A 40 1.22 -5.17 -0.50
CA GLU A 40 2.40 -4.42 -0.98
C GLU A 40 2.73 -4.79 -2.44
N LEU A 41 2.60 -6.08 -2.79
CA LEU A 41 2.82 -6.55 -4.16
C LEU A 41 1.73 -6.06 -5.12
N SER A 42 0.46 -6.05 -4.69
CA SER A 42 -0.63 -5.52 -5.50
C SER A 42 -0.49 -4.02 -5.75
N ILE A 43 -0.01 -3.23 -4.78
CA ILE A 43 0.31 -1.80 -4.97
C ILE A 43 1.36 -1.64 -6.06
N GLY A 44 2.44 -2.44 -6.03
CA GLY A 44 3.48 -2.42 -7.07
C GLY A 44 2.93 -2.72 -8.46
N VAL A 45 2.05 -3.71 -8.59
CA VAL A 45 1.37 -4.05 -9.85
C VAL A 45 0.45 -2.93 -10.32
N ILE A 46 -0.32 -2.30 -9.42
CA ILE A 46 -1.21 -1.19 -9.77
C ILE A 46 -0.41 0.02 -10.27
N ILE A 47 0.72 0.36 -9.64
CA ILE A 47 1.61 1.44 -10.12
C ILE A 47 2.18 1.10 -11.50
N PHE A 48 2.56 -0.15 -11.73
CA PHE A 48 3.03 -0.60 -13.04
C PHE A 48 1.95 -0.46 -14.12
N LEU A 49 0.72 -0.92 -13.83
CA LEU A 49 -0.41 -0.76 -14.73
C LEU A 49 -0.73 0.72 -14.96
N TYR A 50 -0.63 1.55 -13.92
CA TYR A 50 -0.81 3.00 -14.03
C TYR A 50 0.15 3.61 -15.04
N ILE A 51 1.45 3.30 -14.95
CA ILE A 51 2.46 3.83 -15.88
C ILE A 51 2.18 3.40 -17.33
N ILE A 52 1.72 2.16 -17.53
CA ILE A 52 1.40 1.65 -18.87
C ILE A 52 0.15 2.32 -19.45
N PHE A 53 -0.91 2.44 -18.66
CA PHE A 53 -2.22 2.88 -19.12
C PHE A 53 -2.51 4.37 -18.87
N ALA A 54 -1.58 5.13 -18.29
CA ALA A 54 -1.77 6.53 -17.89
C ALA A 54 -2.23 7.46 -19.02
N GLY A 55 -1.90 7.13 -20.27
CA GLY A 55 -2.23 7.94 -21.46
C GLY A 55 -3.49 7.50 -22.22
N ASP A 56 -3.89 6.23 -22.14
CA ASP A 56 -4.82 5.66 -23.12
C ASP A 56 -6.28 5.67 -22.66
N PHE A 57 -6.55 5.30 -21.40
CA PHE A 57 -7.91 5.07 -20.93
C PHE A 57 -8.21 5.83 -19.64
N ARG A 58 -9.00 6.90 -19.76
CA ARG A 58 -9.37 7.77 -18.63
C ARG A 58 -10.04 7.02 -17.48
N LEU A 59 -11.00 6.14 -17.78
CA LEU A 59 -11.71 5.35 -16.78
C LEU A 59 -10.76 4.38 -16.08
N VAL A 60 -9.90 3.69 -16.84
CA VAL A 60 -8.90 2.77 -16.28
C VAL A 60 -7.92 3.51 -15.35
N ARG A 61 -7.44 4.68 -15.77
CA ARG A 61 -6.59 5.53 -14.94
C ARG A 61 -7.25 5.90 -13.61
N PHE A 62 -8.50 6.36 -13.66
CA PHE A 62 -9.26 6.72 -12.46
C PHE A 62 -9.47 5.52 -11.53
N LEU A 63 -9.82 4.35 -12.08
CA LEU A 63 -9.95 3.12 -11.31
C LEU A 63 -8.62 2.71 -10.66
N LEU A 64 -7.50 2.80 -11.38
CA LEU A 64 -6.18 2.49 -10.85
C LEU A 64 -5.78 3.44 -9.71
N GLU A 65 -6.06 4.74 -9.84
CA GLU A 65 -5.82 5.75 -8.79
C GLU A 65 -6.64 5.44 -7.52
N LEU A 66 -7.94 5.11 -7.68
CA LEU A 66 -8.79 4.74 -6.55
C LEU A 66 -8.37 3.42 -5.89
N ILE A 67 -8.08 2.39 -6.68
CA ILE A 67 -7.62 1.09 -6.18
C ILE A 67 -6.31 1.26 -5.42
N ALA A 68 -5.37 2.07 -5.93
CA ALA A 68 -4.12 2.36 -5.24
C ALA A 68 -4.37 2.96 -3.84
N VAL A 69 -5.23 3.98 -3.74
CA VAL A 69 -5.56 4.59 -2.44
C VAL A 69 -6.18 3.58 -1.47
N ILE A 70 -7.14 2.77 -1.94
CA ILE A 70 -7.79 1.75 -1.11
C ILE A 70 -6.77 0.71 -0.63
N LEU A 71 -5.87 0.26 -1.51
CA LEU A 71 -4.82 -0.70 -1.15
C LEU A 71 -3.84 -0.12 -0.13
N PHE A 72 -3.46 1.15 -0.24
CA PHE A 72 -2.62 1.81 0.76
C PHE A 72 -3.31 1.90 2.13
N LEU A 73 -4.60 2.26 2.16
CA LEU A 73 -5.39 2.25 3.40
C LEU A 73 -5.47 0.84 4.00
N LEU A 74 -5.68 -0.17 3.16
CA LEU A 74 -5.73 -1.57 3.57
C LEU A 74 -4.38 -2.04 4.13
N GLU A 75 -3.26 -1.68 3.50
CA GLU A 75 -1.91 -2.00 3.98
C GLU A 75 -1.69 -1.43 5.39
N MET A 76 -2.04 -0.16 5.60
CA MET A 76 -1.92 0.50 6.91
C MET A 76 -2.79 -0.17 7.97
N TRP A 77 -3.99 -0.62 7.61
CA TRP A 77 -4.90 -1.35 8.49
C TRP A 77 -4.35 -2.75 8.85
N LEU A 78 -3.79 -3.47 7.87
CA LEU A 78 -3.24 -4.82 8.04
C LEU A 78 -1.98 -4.88 8.92
N ARG A 79 -1.37 -3.73 9.24
CA ARG A 79 -0.25 -3.67 10.20
C ARG A 79 -0.67 -4.06 11.61
N VAL A 80 -1.90 -3.75 12.03
CA VAL A 80 -2.43 -4.10 13.35
C VAL A 80 -2.50 -5.63 13.55
N PRO A 81 -3.18 -6.41 12.69
CA PRO A 81 -3.22 -7.86 12.83
C PRO A 81 -1.83 -8.49 12.61
N ALA A 82 -0.95 -7.89 11.81
CA ALA A 82 0.43 -8.37 11.68
C ALA A 82 1.19 -8.31 13.01
N ILE A 83 1.07 -7.20 13.76
CA ILE A 83 1.66 -7.04 15.10
C ILE A 83 1.05 -8.06 16.08
N GLU A 84 -0.26 -8.23 16.07
CA GLU A 84 -0.95 -9.15 16.99
C GLU A 84 -0.55 -10.62 16.74
N SER A 85 -0.40 -10.99 15.46
CA SER A 85 -0.02 -12.33 15.02
C SER A 85 1.47 -12.68 15.23
N ASP A 86 2.32 -11.70 15.54
CA ASP A 86 3.74 -11.95 15.73
C ASP A 86 4.00 -12.48 17.16
N PHE A 87 4.39 -13.75 17.27
CA PHE A 87 4.68 -14.40 18.55
C PHE A 87 6.01 -13.99 19.17
N SER A 88 6.89 -13.32 18.40
CA SER A 88 8.20 -12.88 18.90
C SER A 88 8.13 -11.62 19.77
N LEU A 89 7.02 -10.88 19.70
CA LEU A 89 6.79 -9.66 20.48
C LEU A 89 6.18 -9.98 21.84
N SER A 90 6.68 -9.33 22.87
CA SER A 90 6.07 -9.31 24.20
C SER A 90 4.71 -8.60 24.20
N SER A 91 3.90 -8.81 25.24
CA SER A 91 2.59 -8.15 25.38
C SER A 91 2.71 -6.62 25.37
N ASP A 92 3.72 -6.07 26.05
CA ASP A 92 3.92 -4.63 26.20
C ASP A 92 4.35 -4.00 24.88
N GLU A 93 5.24 -4.66 24.13
CA GLU A 93 5.63 -4.25 22.78
C GLU A 93 4.44 -4.26 21.82
N LYS A 94 3.57 -5.28 21.88
CA LYS A 94 2.35 -5.34 21.05
C LYS A 94 1.43 -4.16 21.33
N VAL A 95 1.20 -3.81 22.60
CA VAL A 95 0.35 -2.67 22.98
C VAL A 95 0.96 -1.36 22.48
N MET A 96 2.26 -1.15 22.67
CA MET A 96 2.97 0.04 22.20
C MET A 96 2.90 0.18 20.67
N LEU A 97 3.22 -0.90 19.94
CA LEU A 97 3.24 -0.93 18.48
C LEU A 97 1.84 -0.77 17.89
N ASN A 98 0.81 -1.38 18.49
CA ASN A 98 -0.59 -1.23 18.04
C ASN A 98 -1.07 0.21 18.23
N LYS A 99 -0.75 0.84 19.37
CA LYS A 99 -1.05 2.27 19.61
C LYS A 99 -0.39 3.16 18.57
N LYS A 100 0.86 2.86 18.21
CA LYS A 100 1.59 3.57 17.16
C LYS A 100 0.97 3.35 15.78
N ALA A 101 0.70 2.11 15.39
CA ALA A 101 0.10 1.78 14.10
C ALA A 101 -1.28 2.45 13.92
N LYS A 102 -2.12 2.44 14.95
CA LYS A 102 -3.41 3.15 14.95
C LYS A 102 -3.22 4.66 14.83
N LYS A 103 -2.30 5.24 15.60
CA LYS A 103 -1.99 6.68 15.48
C LYS A 103 -1.58 7.05 14.06
N ASP A 104 -0.69 6.28 13.45
CA ASP A 104 -0.21 6.54 12.09
C ASP A 104 -1.34 6.37 11.06
N PHE A 105 -2.22 5.38 11.23
CA PHE A 105 -3.41 5.21 10.40
C PHE A 105 -4.34 6.44 10.48
N TYR A 106 -4.72 6.87 11.68
CA TYR A 106 -5.61 8.01 11.87
C TYR A 106 -4.98 9.34 11.42
N SER A 107 -3.66 9.50 11.54
CA SER A 107 -2.96 10.69 11.04
C SER A 107 -2.97 10.80 9.52
N ILE A 108 -2.98 9.68 8.79
CA ILE A 108 -2.94 9.67 7.32
C ILE A 108 -4.36 9.62 6.71
N LEU A 109 -5.37 9.13 7.45
CA LEU A 109 -6.75 9.03 6.98
C LEU A 109 -7.31 10.32 6.33
N PRO A 110 -7.09 11.54 6.87
CA PRO A 110 -7.54 12.77 6.24
C PRO A 110 -6.89 13.03 4.88
N ILE A 111 -5.60 12.68 4.73
CA ILE A 111 -4.85 12.85 3.48
C ILE A 111 -5.45 11.93 2.40
N PHE A 112 -5.75 10.68 2.75
CA PHE A 112 -6.40 9.76 1.82
C PHE A 112 -7.81 10.21 1.44
N PHE A 113 -8.57 10.75 2.39
CA PHE A 113 -9.89 11.31 2.09
C PHE A 113 -9.79 12.43 1.05
N ILE A 114 -8.86 13.38 1.25
CA ILE A 114 -8.62 14.47 0.30
C ILE A 114 -8.17 13.93 -1.06
N ALA A 115 -7.28 12.93 -1.08
CA ALA A 115 -6.82 12.30 -2.32
C ALA A 115 -7.97 11.66 -3.11
N ILE A 116 -8.86 10.91 -2.45
CA ILE A 116 -10.06 10.32 -3.07
C ILE A 116 -10.94 11.42 -3.64
N CYS A 117 -11.24 12.47 -2.87
CA CYS A 117 -12.02 13.60 -3.35
C CYS A 117 -11.38 14.24 -4.59
N MET A 118 -10.06 14.47 -4.56
CA MET A 118 -9.33 15.05 -5.68
C MET A 118 -9.45 14.20 -6.95
N PHE A 119 -9.27 12.87 -6.85
CA PHE A 119 -9.43 11.99 -8.00
C PHE A 119 -10.86 12.00 -8.56
N ILE A 120 -11.87 11.95 -7.67
CA ILE A 120 -13.28 12.02 -8.07
C ILE A 120 -13.58 13.34 -8.79
N PHE A 121 -13.20 14.47 -8.20
CA PHE A 121 -13.42 15.78 -8.80
C PHE A 121 -12.70 15.94 -10.13
N ASN A 122 -11.47 15.45 -10.25
CA ASN A 122 -10.72 15.50 -11.49
C ASN A 122 -11.41 14.67 -12.58
N TYR A 123 -11.87 13.46 -12.25
CA TYR A 123 -12.61 12.61 -13.18
C TYR A 123 -13.92 13.27 -13.64
N LEU A 124 -14.71 13.81 -12.71
CA LEU A 124 -15.96 14.52 -13.01
C LEU A 124 -15.73 15.79 -13.85
N LYS A 125 -14.71 16.58 -13.54
CA LYS A 125 -14.35 17.78 -14.31
C LYS A 125 -14.06 17.43 -15.76
N THR A 126 -13.34 16.33 -15.98
CA THR A 126 -12.90 15.95 -17.32
C THR A 126 -14.01 15.27 -18.13
N LEU A 127 -15.06 14.75 -17.47
CA LEU A 127 -16.26 14.15 -18.07
C LEU A 127 -17.18 15.16 -18.78
N LYS A 128 -17.05 16.45 -18.43
CA LYS A 128 -17.77 17.56 -19.04
C LYS A 128 -17.04 18.07 -20.29
#